data_AF-A0A161MFP9-F1
#
_entry.id   AF-A0A161MFP9-F1
#
_cell.length_a   1.000
_cell.length_b   1.000
_cell.length_c   1.000
_cell.angle_alpha   90.00
_cell.angle_beta   90.00
_cell.angle_gamma   90.00
#
_symmetry.space_group_name_H-M   'P 1'
#
loop_
_entity.id
_entity.type
_entity.pdbx_description
1 polymer ?
#
loop_
_entity_poly.entity_id
_entity_poly.type
_entity_poly.pdbx_seq_one_letter_code
_entity_poly.pdbx_strand_id
1 'polypeptide(L)'
;MKEDDLWVMTFPRSGTTWMQELVWLINNKLDYETSLKIPLAERVPFFEFNFIMSDKFIEEVIELNDNDPEVVKELKNWDDPGYVYGQTMKSPRYLKTHFPPSLMPPNLLDTCKVIYVARNPFDVAVSFYHHNRLFKLHDFQGDFEKYWELFEKDLIIYAPYWEHIKEGWEKRHHPNFYFIL
;
A
#
# COMPACT_ATOMS: atom_id res chain seq x y z
N MET A 1 9.14 15.32 2.25
CA MET A 1 9.98 14.23 2.77
C MET A 1 10.71 14.75 3.99
N LYS A 2 10.83 13.94 5.04
CA LYS A 2 11.61 14.21 6.26
C LYS A 2 12.64 13.10 6.45
N GLU A 3 13.74 13.41 7.11
CA GLU A 3 14.88 12.48 7.30
C GLU A 3 14.50 11.22 8.10
N ASP A 4 13.47 11.35 8.93
CA ASP A 4 12.93 10.29 9.78
C ASP A 4 11.69 9.58 9.18
N ASP A 5 11.40 9.82 7.90
CA ASP A 5 10.38 9.05 7.18
C ASP A 5 10.90 7.64 6.86
N LEU A 6 10.03 6.65 7.05
CA LEU A 6 10.25 5.28 6.61
C LEU A 6 9.07 4.80 5.75
N TRP A 7 9.40 4.28 4.57
CA TRP A 7 8.44 3.78 3.60
C TRP A 7 8.46 2.25 3.53
N VAL A 8 7.27 1.63 3.65
CA VAL A 8 7.05 0.23 3.32
C VAL A 8 6.52 0.16 1.89
N MET A 9 7.38 -0.27 0.97
CA MET A 9 7.11 -0.37 -0.46
C MET A 9 6.94 -1.83 -0.87
N THR A 10 5.87 -2.15 -1.60
CA THR A 10 5.61 -3.55 -2.00
C THR A 10 4.77 -3.59 -3.26
N PHE A 11 4.96 -4.58 -4.12
CA PHE A 11 3.86 -4.98 -4.99
C PHE A 11 2.71 -5.52 -4.09
N PRO A 12 1.42 -5.23 -4.39
CA PRO A 12 0.32 -5.71 -3.56
C PRO A 12 0.42 -7.19 -3.21
N ARG A 13 0.01 -7.53 -1.97
CA ARG A 13 -0.04 -8.93 -1.48
C ARG A 13 1.32 -9.61 -1.25
N SER A 14 2.39 -8.82 -1.16
CA SER A 14 3.75 -9.29 -0.87
C SER A 14 4.15 -9.23 0.61
N GLY A 15 3.20 -9.08 1.55
CA GLY A 15 3.50 -9.03 2.99
C GLY A 15 3.48 -7.62 3.60
N THR A 16 2.91 -6.64 2.92
CA THR A 16 2.86 -5.23 3.34
C THR A 16 2.28 -5.05 4.74
N THR A 17 1.14 -5.68 5.07
CA THR A 17 0.48 -5.53 6.39
C THR A 17 1.38 -6.02 7.53
N TRP A 18 2.07 -7.14 7.34
CA TRP A 18 3.03 -7.66 8.32
C TRP A 18 4.20 -6.70 8.51
N MET A 19 4.77 -6.22 7.40
CA MET A 19 5.91 -5.31 7.46
C MET A 19 5.56 -3.96 8.11
N GLN A 20 4.38 -3.40 7.80
CA GLN A 20 3.90 -2.18 8.44
C GLN A 20 3.82 -2.34 9.97
N GLU A 21 3.22 -3.43 10.45
CA GLU A 21 3.09 -3.68 11.89
C GLU A 21 4.44 -3.91 12.57
N LEU A 22 5.31 -4.73 11.96
CA LEU A 22 6.65 -5.02 12.49
C LEU A 22 7.49 -3.75 12.62
N VAL A 23 7.57 -2.95 11.55
CA VAL A 23 8.35 -1.71 11.52
C VAL A 23 7.81 -0.71 12.54
N TRP A 24 6.48 -0.58 12.62
CA TRP A 24 5.88 0.34 13.56
C TRP A 24 6.19 -0.08 15.00
N LEU A 25 5.99 -1.35 15.35
CA LEU A 25 6.28 -1.84 16.71
C LEU A 25 7.76 -1.72 17.09
N ILE A 26 8.68 -2.11 16.20
CA ILE A 26 10.12 -2.02 16.46
C ILE A 26 10.53 -0.58 16.75
N ASN A 27 10.07 0.37 15.93
CA ASN A 27 10.45 1.79 16.10
C ASN A 27 9.70 2.48 17.25
N ASN A 28 8.61 1.89 17.73
CA ASN A 28 7.84 2.37 18.90
C ASN A 28 8.05 1.50 20.14
N LYS A 29 9.23 0.88 20.29
CA LYS A 29 9.65 0.15 21.50
C LYS A 29 8.69 -0.99 21.92
N LEU A 30 8.11 -1.66 20.93
CA LEU A 30 7.12 -2.73 21.12
C LEU A 30 5.89 -2.26 21.90
N ASP A 31 5.41 -1.04 21.66
CA ASP A 31 4.18 -0.50 22.24
C ASP A 31 2.93 -1.17 21.64
N TYR A 32 2.62 -2.36 22.15
CA TYR A 32 1.42 -3.11 21.78
C TYR A 32 0.12 -2.44 22.26
N GLU A 33 0.16 -1.66 23.35
CA GLU A 33 -1.04 -1.01 23.87
C GLU A 33 -1.58 0.01 22.87
N THR A 34 -0.69 0.82 22.28
CA THR A 34 -1.06 1.79 21.26
C THR A 34 -1.39 1.08 19.94
N SER A 35 -0.65 0.05 19.53
CA SER A 35 -0.90 -0.63 18.26
C SER A 35 -2.26 -1.33 18.20
N LEU A 36 -2.79 -1.76 19.35
CA LEU A 36 -4.14 -2.33 19.50
C LEU A 36 -5.25 -1.28 19.51
N LYS A 37 -4.97 -0.06 19.96
CA LYS A 37 -5.95 1.03 20.07
C LYS A 37 -6.10 1.83 18.77
N ILE A 38 -5.00 2.01 18.04
CA ILE A 38 -4.97 2.83 16.83
C ILE A 38 -4.90 1.92 15.59
N PRO A 39 -5.85 2.04 14.64
CA PRO A 39 -5.85 1.27 13.41
C PRO A 39 -4.53 1.40 12.63
N LEU A 40 -4.14 0.32 11.95
CA LEU A 40 -2.90 0.29 11.16
C LEU A 40 -2.89 1.37 10.06
N ALA A 41 -4.04 1.65 9.44
CA ALA A 41 -4.16 2.66 8.39
C ALA A 41 -3.91 4.10 8.89
N GLU A 42 -4.11 4.37 10.19
CA GLU A 42 -3.76 5.67 10.79
C GLU A 42 -2.28 5.70 11.21
N ARG A 43 -1.73 4.56 11.62
CA ARG A 43 -0.33 4.44 12.06
C ARG A 43 0.67 4.43 10.89
N VAL A 44 0.28 3.80 9.79
CA VAL A 44 1.06 3.63 8.56
C VAL A 44 0.14 3.87 7.36
N PRO A 45 -0.22 5.13 7.07
CA PRO A 45 -1.18 5.45 6.01
C PRO A 45 -0.68 5.03 4.64
N PHE A 46 -1.66 4.71 3.79
CA PHE A 46 -1.43 4.29 2.42
C PHE A 46 -1.38 5.51 1.51
N PHE A 47 -0.18 5.84 1.03
CA PHE A 47 0.14 7.13 0.42
C PHE A 47 -0.69 7.49 -0.81
N GLU A 48 -1.01 6.51 -1.65
CA GLU A 48 -1.73 6.72 -2.91
C GLU A 48 -3.16 6.17 -2.90
N PHE A 49 -3.76 5.94 -1.73
CA PHE A 49 -5.08 5.34 -1.68
C PHE A 49 -6.15 6.18 -2.38
N ASN A 50 -6.04 7.51 -2.34
CA ASN A 50 -6.96 8.39 -3.06
C ASN A 50 -6.88 8.20 -4.59
N PHE A 51 -5.74 7.78 -5.16
CA PHE A 51 -5.60 7.58 -6.62
C PHE A 51 -6.45 6.43 -7.15
N ILE A 52 -6.82 5.49 -6.29
CA ILE A 52 -7.63 4.32 -6.67
C ILE A 52 -9.12 4.53 -6.35
N MET A 53 -9.49 5.69 -5.80
CA MET A 53 -10.85 6.08 -5.47
C MET A 53 -11.34 7.08 -6.53
N SER A 54 -12.41 6.77 -7.24
CA SER A 54 -13.07 7.73 -8.14
C SER A 54 -14.37 8.23 -7.50
N ASP A 55 -14.83 9.43 -7.85
CA ASP A 55 -16.11 9.97 -7.38
C ASP A 55 -17.25 8.96 -7.58
N LYS A 56 -17.29 8.33 -8.77
CA LYS A 56 -18.27 7.30 -9.09
C LYS A 56 -18.16 6.08 -8.17
N PHE A 57 -16.95 5.62 -7.88
CA PHE A 57 -16.75 4.51 -6.94
C PHE A 57 -17.22 4.89 -5.53
N ILE A 58 -16.93 6.10 -5.08
CA ILE A 58 -17.38 6.60 -3.77
C ILE A 58 -18.90 6.60 -3.71
N GLU A 59 -19.59 7.11 -4.73
CA GLU A 59 -21.06 7.08 -4.83
C GLU A 59 -21.60 5.65 -4.75
N GLU A 60 -21.05 4.71 -5.52
CA GLU A 60 -21.46 3.30 -5.50
C GLU A 60 -21.27 2.66 -4.12
N VAL A 61 -20.18 2.96 -3.41
CA VAL A 61 -19.96 2.44 -2.05
C VAL A 61 -20.96 3.04 -1.07
N ILE A 62 -21.28 4.33 -1.17
CA ILE A 62 -22.29 4.98 -0.32
C ILE A 62 -23.65 4.32 -0.51
N GLU A 63 -24.06 4.08 -1.76
CA GLU A 63 -25.32 3.42 -2.08
C GLU A 63 -25.37 1.98 -1.55
N LEU A 64 -24.27 1.21 -1.69
CA LEU A 64 -24.17 -0.16 -1.20
C LEU A 64 -24.22 -0.28 0.33
N ASN A 65 -23.96 0.82 1.05
CA ASN A 65 -24.02 0.88 2.51
C ASN A 65 -25.25 1.67 3.00
N ASP A 66 -26.34 1.66 2.23
CA ASP A 66 -27.61 2.29 2.58
C ASP A 66 -27.50 3.78 2.96
N ASN A 67 -26.52 4.49 2.38
CA ASN A 67 -26.20 5.88 2.70
C ASN A 67 -25.85 6.12 4.19
N ASP A 68 -25.22 5.14 4.85
CA ASP A 68 -24.77 5.27 6.24
C ASP A 68 -23.87 6.51 6.41
N PRO A 69 -24.27 7.48 7.27
CA PRO A 69 -23.51 8.71 7.50
C PRO A 69 -22.07 8.49 7.98
N GLU A 70 -21.79 7.41 8.73
CA GLU A 70 -20.44 7.10 9.20
C GLU A 70 -19.57 6.57 8.05
N VAL A 71 -20.13 5.76 7.14
CA VAL A 71 -19.43 5.33 5.92
C VAL A 71 -19.10 6.53 5.03
N VAL A 72 -20.05 7.45 4.84
CA VAL A 72 -19.82 8.68 4.07
C VAL A 72 -18.69 9.53 4.67
N LYS A 73 -18.65 9.62 5.99
CA LYS A 73 -17.61 10.36 6.72
C LYS A 73 -16.23 9.70 6.56
N GLU A 74 -16.14 8.38 6.70
CA GLU A 74 -14.88 7.64 6.51
C GLU A 74 -14.37 7.73 5.08
N LEU A 75 -15.24 7.61 4.07
CA LEU A 75 -14.85 7.73 2.66
C LEU A 75 -14.27 9.10 2.32
N LYS A 76 -14.79 10.18 2.92
CA LYS A 76 -14.20 11.52 2.75
C LYS A 76 -12.77 11.61 3.30
N ASN A 77 -12.49 10.92 4.40
CA ASN A 77 -11.13 10.88 4.94
C ASN A 77 -10.16 10.10 4.02
N TRP A 78 -10.68 9.19 3.20
CA TRP A 78 -9.88 8.38 2.27
C TRP A 78 -9.59 9.08 0.94
N ASP A 79 -10.30 10.17 0.65
CA ASP A 79 -10.12 10.98 -0.57
C ASP A 79 -8.96 11.98 -0.44
N ASP A 80 -8.52 12.27 0.79
CA ASP A 80 -7.37 13.14 1.02
C ASP A 80 -6.08 12.53 0.43
N PRO A 81 -5.34 13.27 -0.43
CA PRO A 81 -4.07 12.78 -0.94
C PRO A 81 -3.09 12.47 0.18
N GLY A 82 -2.34 11.37 0.07
CA GLY A 82 -1.43 10.96 1.16
C GLY A 82 -0.35 11.99 1.51
N TYR A 83 0.00 12.91 0.60
CA TYR A 83 0.90 14.02 0.93
C TYR A 83 0.26 15.09 1.81
N VAL A 84 -1.07 15.28 1.76
CA VAL A 84 -1.84 16.17 2.64
C VAL A 84 -1.91 15.55 4.03
N TYR A 85 -2.35 14.29 4.10
CA TYR A 85 -2.40 13.56 5.37
C TYR A 85 -1.02 13.49 6.03
N GLY A 86 0.04 13.21 5.26
CA GLY A 86 1.40 13.15 5.78
C GLY A 86 1.89 14.46 6.43
N GLN A 87 1.33 15.63 6.10
CA GLN A 87 1.70 16.90 6.71
C GLN A 87 1.15 17.07 8.14
N THR A 88 0.04 16.40 8.47
CA THR A 88 -0.58 16.47 9.79
C THR A 88 0.07 15.51 10.79
N MET A 89 0.76 14.48 10.29
CA MET A 89 1.44 13.48 11.10
C MET A 89 2.66 14.02 11.85
N LYS A 90 2.80 13.61 13.11
CA LYS A 90 4.01 13.81 13.90
C LYS A 90 5.13 12.91 13.39
N SER A 91 6.36 13.40 13.53
CA SER A 91 7.59 12.67 13.25
C SER A 91 7.94 11.71 14.40
N PRO A 92 8.51 10.52 14.15
CA PRO A 92 8.79 9.92 12.83
C PRO A 92 7.53 9.44 12.12
N ARG A 93 7.53 9.49 10.78
CA ARG A 93 6.39 9.07 9.95
C ARG A 93 6.68 7.72 9.29
N TYR A 94 5.69 6.84 9.32
CA TYR A 94 5.72 5.55 8.64
C TYR A 94 4.68 5.60 7.54
N LEU A 95 5.05 5.24 6.32
CA LEU A 95 4.18 5.36 5.15
C LEU A 95 4.20 4.04 4.38
N LYS A 96 3.07 3.66 3.80
CA LYS A 96 2.96 2.52 2.88
C LYS A 96 2.79 3.03 1.46
N THR A 97 3.39 2.33 0.51
CA THR A 97 3.09 2.48 -0.92
C THR A 97 3.16 1.16 -1.69
N HIS A 98 2.37 1.08 -2.75
CA HIS A 98 2.39 0.10 -3.83
C HIS A 98 2.92 0.66 -5.14
N PHE A 99 3.34 1.92 -5.18
CA PHE A 99 4.05 2.46 -6.33
C PHE A 99 5.45 1.82 -6.47
N PRO A 100 5.89 1.57 -7.72
CA PRO A 100 7.27 1.21 -7.98
C PRO A 100 8.19 2.40 -7.69
N PRO A 101 9.49 2.16 -7.45
CA PRO A 101 10.46 3.21 -7.18
C PRO A 101 10.47 4.36 -8.20
N SER A 102 10.17 4.11 -9.47
CA SER A 102 10.13 5.08 -10.57
C SER A 102 8.98 6.10 -10.47
N LEU A 103 7.91 5.76 -9.74
CA LEU A 103 6.79 6.68 -9.48
C LEU A 103 6.96 7.45 -8.15
N MET A 104 8.00 7.15 -7.38
CA MET A 104 8.36 7.91 -6.19
C MET A 104 9.29 9.07 -6.53
N PRO A 105 9.43 10.09 -5.67
CA PRO A 105 10.41 11.15 -5.86
C PRO A 105 11.81 10.56 -6.12
N PRO A 106 12.55 11.01 -7.16
CA PRO A 106 13.82 10.40 -7.55
C PRO A 106 14.90 10.50 -6.47
N ASN A 107 14.79 11.52 -5.61
CA ASN A 107 15.66 11.77 -4.46
C ASN A 107 15.09 11.20 -3.14
N LEU A 108 14.12 10.27 -3.20
CA LEU A 108 13.52 9.66 -2.00
C LEU A 108 14.60 9.08 -1.07
N LEU A 109 15.58 8.37 -1.63
CA LEU A 109 16.62 7.67 -0.86
C LEU A 109 17.74 8.58 -0.35
N ASP A 110 17.82 9.82 -0.83
CA ASP A 110 18.75 10.83 -0.31
C ASP A 110 18.31 11.29 1.09
N THR A 111 17.00 11.20 1.38
CA THR A 111 16.40 11.68 2.63
C THR A 111 15.81 10.57 3.49
N CYS A 112 15.03 9.68 2.89
CA CYS A 112 14.16 8.73 3.60
C CYS A 112 14.71 7.30 3.52
N LYS A 113 14.20 6.44 4.40
CA LYS A 113 14.47 5.00 4.35
C LYS A 113 13.31 4.26 3.68
N VAL A 114 13.63 3.21 2.93
CA VAL A 114 12.65 2.34 2.26
C VAL A 114 12.92 0.89 2.65
N ILE A 115 11.86 0.18 3.05
CA ILE A 115 11.84 -1.28 3.11
C ILE A 115 10.98 -1.77 1.95
N TYR A 116 11.59 -2.53 1.06
CA TYR A 116 10.91 -3.15 -0.06
C TYR A 116 10.66 -4.63 0.22
N VAL A 117 9.42 -5.09 0.09
CA VAL A 117 9.09 -6.51 0.27
C VAL A 117 8.64 -7.11 -1.07
N ALA A 118 9.42 -8.06 -1.56
CA ALA A 118 9.09 -8.95 -2.66
C ALA A 118 8.49 -10.25 -2.09
N ARG A 119 7.82 -11.02 -2.95
CA ARG A 119 7.27 -12.34 -2.63
C ARG A 119 7.19 -13.14 -3.92
N ASN A 120 7.26 -14.48 -3.82
CA ASN A 120 7.05 -15.38 -4.96
C ASN A 120 5.82 -14.97 -5.80
N PRO A 121 5.96 -14.75 -7.13
CA PRO A 121 4.89 -14.28 -8.01
C PRO A 121 3.68 -15.20 -8.04
N PHE A 122 3.87 -16.52 -7.96
CA PHE A 122 2.76 -17.49 -7.98
C PHE A 122 1.87 -17.32 -6.74
N ASP A 123 2.49 -17.12 -5.58
CA ASP A 123 1.76 -16.86 -4.34
C ASP A 123 1.11 -15.48 -4.32
N VAL A 124 1.77 -14.48 -4.92
CA VAL A 124 1.21 -13.13 -5.10
C VAL A 124 -0.04 -13.21 -5.96
N ALA A 125 0.01 -13.88 -7.13
CA ALA A 125 -1.12 -14.00 -8.03
C ALA A 125 -2.33 -14.66 -7.36
N VAL A 126 -2.14 -15.77 -6.63
CA VAL A 126 -3.22 -16.42 -5.88
C VAL A 126 -3.78 -15.51 -4.79
N SER A 127 -2.91 -14.88 -4.00
CA SER A 127 -3.37 -13.99 -2.93
C SER A 127 -4.09 -12.74 -3.46
N PHE A 128 -3.64 -12.22 -4.60
CA PHE A 128 -4.20 -11.03 -5.21
C PHE A 128 -5.50 -11.31 -5.94
N TYR A 129 -5.64 -12.49 -6.56
CA TYR A 129 -6.92 -13.00 -7.03
C TYR A 129 -7.98 -12.96 -5.92
N HIS A 130 -7.71 -13.58 -4.77
CA HIS A 130 -8.66 -13.59 -3.66
C HIS A 130 -8.95 -12.18 -3.10
N HIS A 131 -7.93 -11.32 -3.03
CA HIS A 131 -8.12 -9.94 -2.59
C HIS A 131 -9.02 -9.14 -3.55
N ASN A 132 -8.81 -9.25 -4.87
CA ASN A 132 -9.62 -8.56 -5.86
C ASN A 132 -11.07 -9.07 -5.93
N ARG A 133 -11.32 -10.30 -5.45
CA ARG A 133 -12.69 -10.82 -5.27
C ARG A 133 -13.34 -10.40 -3.96
N LEU A 134 -12.53 -10.18 -2.91
CA LEU A 134 -13.02 -9.83 -1.59
C LEU A 134 -13.44 -8.37 -1.48
N PHE A 135 -12.67 -7.46 -2.07
CA PHE A 135 -12.91 -6.03 -1.96
C PHE A 135 -13.73 -5.51 -3.13
N LYS A 136 -14.84 -4.82 -2.80
CA LYS A 136 -15.72 -4.19 -3.79
C LYS A 136 -15.02 -3.13 -4.65
N LEU A 137 -13.93 -2.55 -4.14
CA LEU A 137 -13.04 -1.67 -4.91
C LEU A 137 -12.53 -2.30 -6.22
N HIS A 138 -12.36 -3.61 -6.23
CA HIS A 138 -11.87 -4.34 -7.38
C HIS A 138 -12.97 -5.18 -8.05
N ASP A 139 -13.91 -5.69 -7.24
CA ASP A 139 -15.11 -6.42 -7.66
C ASP A 139 -14.87 -7.48 -8.75
N PHE A 140 -13.73 -8.16 -8.71
CA PHE A 140 -13.37 -9.11 -9.75
C PHE A 140 -14.30 -10.32 -9.70
N GLN A 141 -14.99 -10.63 -10.81
CA GLN A 141 -15.94 -11.74 -10.91
C GLN A 141 -15.43 -12.95 -11.71
N GLY A 142 -14.20 -12.91 -12.21
CA GLY A 142 -13.61 -14.01 -12.99
C GLY A 142 -13.08 -15.16 -12.13
N ASP A 143 -12.69 -16.25 -12.80
CA ASP A 143 -11.95 -17.35 -12.19
C ASP A 143 -10.44 -17.06 -12.11
N PHE A 144 -9.69 -17.98 -11.50
CA PHE A 144 -8.25 -17.81 -11.33
C PHE A 144 -7.49 -17.89 -12.67
N GLU A 145 -7.95 -18.71 -13.63
CA GLU A 145 -7.32 -18.81 -14.96
C GLU A 145 -7.38 -17.45 -15.67
N LYS A 146 -8.55 -16.81 -15.65
CA LYS A 146 -8.69 -15.47 -16.21
C LYS A 146 -7.85 -14.44 -15.47
N TYR A 147 -7.78 -14.53 -14.14
CA TYR A 147 -6.96 -13.62 -13.35
C TYR A 147 -5.46 -13.78 -13.64
N TRP A 148 -5.00 -15.02 -13.79
CA TRP A 148 -3.63 -15.33 -14.17
C TRP A 148 -3.29 -14.77 -15.56
N GLU A 149 -4.19 -14.91 -16.54
CA GLU A 149 -4.03 -14.29 -17.86
C GLU A 149 -3.85 -12.77 -17.77
N LEU A 150 -4.62 -12.09 -16.91
CA LEU A 150 -4.49 -10.65 -16.67
C LEU A 150 -3.17 -10.31 -15.97
N PHE A 151 -2.76 -11.11 -14.98
CA PHE A 151 -1.49 -10.95 -14.28
C PHE A 151 -0.29 -11.05 -15.23
N GLU A 152 -0.25 -12.09 -16.07
CA GLU A 152 0.83 -12.31 -17.05
C GLU A 152 0.89 -11.23 -18.14
N LYS A 153 -0.26 -10.64 -18.49
CA LYS A 153 -0.35 -9.57 -19.48
C LYS A 153 -0.16 -8.17 -18.89
N ASP A 154 0.19 -8.09 -17.60
CA ASP A 154 0.33 -6.82 -16.87
C ASP A 154 -0.95 -5.95 -16.87
N LEU A 155 -2.12 -6.59 -16.93
CA LEU A 155 -3.44 -5.95 -16.97
C LEU A 155 -4.11 -5.88 -15.60
N ILE A 156 -3.31 -5.81 -14.53
CA ILE A 156 -3.77 -5.63 -13.15
C ILE A 156 -3.17 -4.36 -12.56
N ILE A 157 -3.78 -3.86 -11.49
CA ILE A 157 -3.30 -2.65 -10.83
C ILE A 157 -1.86 -2.82 -10.29
N TYR A 158 -1.04 -1.78 -10.45
CA TYR A 158 0.39 -1.70 -10.14
C TYR A 158 1.33 -2.60 -10.98
N ALA A 159 0.81 -3.34 -11.96
CA ALA A 159 1.65 -4.03 -12.94
C ALA A 159 2.37 -3.01 -13.87
N PRO A 160 3.51 -3.37 -14.50
CA PRO A 160 4.08 -4.71 -14.61
C PRO A 160 4.74 -5.26 -13.34
N TYR A 161 4.41 -6.50 -12.94
CA TYR A 161 4.97 -7.10 -11.71
C TYR A 161 6.49 -7.22 -11.77
N TRP A 162 7.03 -7.73 -12.88
CA TRP A 162 8.46 -8.02 -13.00
C TRP A 162 9.31 -6.75 -13.01
N GLU A 163 8.90 -5.72 -13.75
CA GLU A 163 9.61 -4.43 -13.73
C GLU A 163 9.51 -3.77 -12.34
N HIS A 164 8.35 -3.88 -11.66
CA HIS A 164 8.21 -3.40 -10.29
C HIS A 164 9.21 -4.06 -9.31
N ILE A 165 9.37 -5.39 -9.37
CA ILE A 165 10.37 -6.10 -8.54
C ILE A 165 11.79 -5.73 -8.95
N LYS A 166 12.07 -5.66 -10.25
CA LYS A 166 13.39 -5.35 -10.80
C LYS A 166 13.88 -3.97 -10.35
N GLU A 167 13.01 -2.96 -10.38
CA GLU A 167 13.35 -1.62 -9.89
C GLU A 167 13.75 -1.60 -8.41
N GLY A 168 13.05 -2.38 -7.58
CA GLY A 168 13.41 -2.56 -6.17
C GLY A 168 14.72 -3.31 -6.02
N TRP A 169 14.92 -4.37 -6.81
CA TRP A 169 16.13 -5.18 -6.80
C TRP A 169 17.37 -4.39 -7.18
N GLU A 170 17.28 -3.51 -8.17
CA GLU A 170 18.37 -2.62 -8.61
C GLU A 170 18.83 -1.67 -7.50
N LYS A 171 17.90 -1.26 -6.61
CA LYS A 171 18.19 -0.35 -5.49
C LYS A 171 18.68 -1.04 -4.23
N ARG A 172 18.70 -2.38 -4.17
CA ARG A 172 18.99 -3.17 -2.95
C ARG A 172 20.34 -2.91 -2.27
N HIS A 173 21.29 -2.32 -2.99
CA HIS A 173 22.62 -1.98 -2.46
C HIS A 173 22.70 -0.56 -1.91
N HIS A 174 21.65 0.25 -2.07
CA HIS A 174 21.60 1.59 -1.53
C HIS A 174 21.45 1.55 0.00
N PRO A 175 22.21 2.35 0.79
CA PRO A 175 22.22 2.25 2.26
C PRO A 175 20.86 2.53 2.91
N ASN A 176 20.01 3.33 2.27
CA ASN A 176 18.65 3.64 2.73
C ASN A 176 17.56 2.74 2.11
N PHE A 177 17.92 1.67 1.39
CA PHE A 177 16.96 0.76 0.75
C PHE A 177 17.20 -0.68 1.18
N TYR A 178 16.25 -1.26 1.91
CA TYR A 178 16.34 -2.63 2.38
C TYR A 178 15.36 -3.52 1.62
N PHE A 179 15.89 -4.42 0.78
CA PHE A 179 15.09 -5.35 -0.02
C PHE A 179 14.96 -6.71 0.69
N ILE A 180 13.73 -7.17 0.87
CA ILE A 180 13.38 -8.45 1.52
C ILE A 180 12.59 -9.31 0.52
N LEU A 181 12.83 -10.62 0.54
CA LEU A 181 12.14 -11.65 -0.26
C LEU A 181 11.22 -12.51 0.62
#